data_AF-A0A195EGE2-F1
#
_entry.id   AF-A0A195EGE2-F1
#
_cell.length_a   1.000
_cell.length_b   1.000
_cell.length_c   1.000
_cell.angle_alpha   90.00
_cell.angle_beta   90.00
_cell.angle_gamma   90.00
#
_symmetry.space_group_name_H-M   'P 1'
#
loop_
_entity.id
_entity.type
_entity.pdbx_description
1 polymer ?
#
loop_
_entity_poly.entity_id
_entity_poly.type
_entity_poly.pdbx_seq_one_letter_code
_entity_poly.pdbx_strand_id
1 'polypeptide(L)'
;MTMDGWIRIANDIKESYERFDGFVILHGTDTLSYTASALSFMLEALGKSVILTGSQVPIFDTRSDGLDNFLASLVIAANYNIPEVCVFFGTNLLRGNRTSKASATSFEAFQSPNFLPLAMANVKIEVDYRLIFRACTMEKFYVHASLNRNVGLLRLFPSITSDLVKVFLQPPIEGVVLQSYGLGNIPTNRDDIIEELSAATKRGVIVVNITQCSTGCVSDTYEAGKLLQKAGVISGFDMTPEAALTKLAYVLSKKDWDTETKRQMMQTNLRGELTAGRPPKIQDWDLVEAVARSLRLSSTVELQELGSILFPAMLNAAVVRRDVVKLESLRGYVSNLQYLKFYVTNNYYLFQ
;
A
#
# COMPACT_ATOMS: atom_id res chain seq x y z
N MET A 1 -21.67 1.23 9.07
CA MET A 1 -20.36 0.71 9.53
C MET A 1 -19.57 1.87 10.15
N THR A 2 -18.84 1.63 11.24
CA THR A 2 -17.99 2.62 11.94
C THR A 2 -16.67 1.96 12.36
N MET A 3 -15.73 2.73 12.91
CA MET A 3 -14.47 2.18 13.46
C MET A 3 -14.70 1.10 14.53
N ASP A 4 -15.75 1.22 15.34
CA ASP A 4 -16.11 0.18 16.33
C ASP A 4 -16.51 -1.14 15.68
N GLY A 5 -17.20 -1.07 14.53
CA GLY A 5 -17.53 -2.24 13.75
C GLY A 5 -16.29 -2.93 13.19
N TRP A 6 -15.30 -2.16 12.72
CA TRP A 6 -14.02 -2.71 12.26
C TRP A 6 -13.23 -3.36 13.39
N ILE A 7 -13.18 -2.73 14.57
CA ILE A 7 -12.53 -3.27 15.77
C ILE A 7 -13.18 -4.59 16.19
N ARG A 8 -14.51 -4.65 16.19
CA ARG A 8 -15.25 -5.89 16.47
C ARG A 8 -14.86 -7.00 15.50
N ILE A 9 -14.91 -6.75 14.19
CA ILE A 9 -14.55 -7.76 13.18
C ILE A 9 -13.10 -8.24 13.38
N ALA A 10 -12.16 -7.32 13.63
CA ALA A 10 -10.76 -7.68 13.83
C ALA A 10 -10.56 -8.53 15.09
N ASN A 11 -11.27 -8.23 16.18
CA ASN A 11 -11.24 -9.05 17.40
C ASN A 11 -11.90 -10.42 17.21
N ASP A 12 -13.00 -10.50 16.48
CA ASP A 12 -13.65 -11.78 16.14
C ASP A 12 -12.68 -12.71 15.37
N ILE A 13 -11.91 -12.14 14.42
CA ILE A 13 -10.82 -12.86 13.73
C ILE A 13 -9.73 -13.27 14.71
N LYS A 14 -9.30 -12.37 15.60
CA LYS A 14 -8.25 -12.65 16.59
C LYS A 14 -8.59 -13.85 17.47
N GLU A 15 -9.81 -13.90 17.99
CA GLU A 15 -10.28 -14.99 18.86
C GLU A 15 -10.33 -16.34 18.14
N SER A 16 -10.58 -16.29 16.83
CA SER A 16 -10.72 -17.46 15.97
C SER A 16 -9.44 -17.81 15.21
N TYR A 17 -8.38 -17.01 15.36
CA TYR A 17 -7.23 -17.02 14.44
C TYR A 17 -6.51 -18.37 14.41
N GLU A 18 -6.32 -19.01 15.55
CA GLU A 18 -5.64 -20.31 15.65
C GLU A 18 -6.54 -21.49 15.27
N ARG A 19 -7.87 -21.29 15.18
CA ARG A 19 -8.85 -22.37 14.94
C ARG A 19 -9.18 -22.60 13.48
N PHE A 20 -8.98 -21.60 12.61
CA PHE A 20 -9.35 -21.65 11.20
C PHE A 20 -8.18 -21.25 10.31
N ASP A 21 -8.15 -21.77 9.08
CA ASP A 21 -7.06 -21.54 8.12
C ASP A 21 -7.25 -20.29 7.26
N GLY A 22 -8.47 -19.74 7.22
CA GLY A 22 -8.82 -18.53 6.49
C GLY A 22 -10.17 -17.98 6.95
N PHE A 23 -10.48 -16.76 6.54
CA PHE A 23 -11.67 -16.03 6.97
C PHE A 23 -12.41 -15.46 5.76
N VAL A 24 -13.73 -15.63 5.73
CA VAL A 24 -14.61 -14.95 4.78
C VAL A 24 -15.57 -14.06 5.56
N ILE A 25 -15.61 -12.77 5.23
CA ILE A 25 -16.46 -11.77 5.88
C ILE A 25 -17.54 -11.35 4.89
N LEU A 26 -18.79 -11.64 5.21
CA LEU A 26 -19.94 -11.10 4.49
C LEU A 26 -20.19 -9.66 4.91
N HIS A 27 -20.20 -8.74 3.95
CA HIS A 27 -20.29 -7.31 4.21
C HIS A 27 -21.15 -6.59 3.16
N GLY A 28 -21.90 -5.58 3.59
CA GLY A 28 -22.66 -4.71 2.68
C GLY A 28 -21.73 -3.91 1.77
N THR A 29 -22.09 -3.73 0.50
CA THR A 29 -21.14 -3.25 -0.52
C THR A 29 -20.75 -1.79 -0.37
N ASP A 30 -21.62 -0.93 0.19
CA ASP A 30 -21.41 0.52 0.23
C ASP A 30 -20.17 0.99 0.99
N THR A 31 -19.75 0.24 2.02
CA THR A 31 -18.57 0.58 2.84
C THR A 31 -17.54 -0.54 2.89
N LEU A 32 -17.66 -1.53 1.99
CA LEU A 32 -16.81 -2.71 1.97
C LEU A 32 -15.33 -2.35 1.78
N SER A 33 -15.01 -1.45 0.84
CA SER A 33 -13.63 -1.00 0.60
C SER A 33 -13.01 -0.28 1.81
N TYR A 34 -13.80 0.45 2.59
CA TYR A 34 -13.34 1.06 3.85
C TYR A 34 -13.02 -0.01 4.90
N THR A 35 -13.91 -0.99 5.09
CA THR A 35 -13.68 -2.10 6.02
C THR A 35 -12.46 -2.93 5.61
N ALA A 36 -12.34 -3.27 4.32
CA ALA A 36 -11.19 -4.00 3.80
C ALA A 36 -9.87 -3.24 4.03
N SER A 37 -9.88 -1.92 3.78
CA SER A 37 -8.72 -1.07 4.03
C SER A 37 -8.36 -1.01 5.51
N ALA A 38 -9.33 -0.77 6.40
CA ALA A 38 -9.11 -0.73 7.84
C ALA A 38 -8.53 -2.05 8.38
N LEU A 39 -9.15 -3.18 8.04
CA LEU A 39 -8.67 -4.49 8.45
C LEU A 39 -7.26 -4.79 7.93
N SER A 40 -6.90 -4.33 6.72
CA SER A 40 -5.55 -4.54 6.19
C SER A 40 -4.45 -3.93 7.09
N PHE A 41 -4.72 -2.78 7.72
CA PHE A 41 -3.79 -2.15 8.66
C PHE A 41 -3.89 -2.74 10.06
N MET A 42 -5.11 -3.06 10.52
CA MET A 42 -5.36 -3.56 11.88
C MET A 42 -4.85 -4.99 12.09
N LEU A 43 -4.90 -5.84 11.06
CA LEU A 43 -4.43 -7.22 11.09
C LEU A 43 -2.93 -7.27 10.77
N GLU A 44 -2.09 -7.07 11.79
CA GLU A 44 -0.64 -7.03 11.65
C GLU A 44 -0.05 -8.44 11.63
N ALA A 45 1.02 -8.63 10.84
CA ALA A 45 1.64 -9.93 10.61
C ALA A 45 0.62 -11.02 10.22
N LEU A 46 -0.34 -10.65 9.36
CA LEU A 46 -1.35 -11.56 8.83
C LEU A 46 -0.66 -12.67 8.03
N GLY A 47 -1.02 -13.92 8.33
CA GLY A 47 -0.49 -15.12 7.69
C GLY A 47 -1.57 -15.99 7.06
N LYS A 48 -2.83 -15.54 7.07
CA LYS A 48 -4.02 -16.26 6.60
C LYS A 48 -4.85 -15.36 5.69
N SER A 49 -5.58 -15.96 4.75
CA SER A 49 -6.44 -15.23 3.83
C SER A 49 -7.65 -14.65 4.57
N VAL A 50 -7.92 -13.35 4.42
CA VAL A 50 -9.12 -12.68 4.92
C VAL A 50 -9.85 -12.04 3.75
N ILE A 51 -10.95 -12.64 3.32
CA ILE A 51 -11.67 -12.22 2.11
C ILE A 51 -12.99 -11.57 2.50
N LEU A 52 -13.15 -10.29 2.17
CA LEU A 52 -14.43 -9.61 2.22
C LEU A 52 -15.20 -9.86 0.92
N THR A 53 -16.47 -10.18 1.05
CA THR A 53 -17.37 -10.31 -0.10
C THR A 53 -18.80 -9.91 0.28
N GLY A 54 -19.67 -9.87 -0.70
CA GLY A 54 -21.07 -9.49 -0.55
C GLY A 54 -21.82 -9.75 -1.85
N SER A 55 -22.96 -9.08 -2.01
CA SER A 55 -23.74 -9.16 -3.24
C SER A 55 -24.49 -7.85 -3.49
N GLN A 56 -24.83 -7.58 -4.75
CA GLN A 56 -25.79 -6.52 -5.09
C GLN A 56 -27.22 -6.99 -4.88
N VAL A 57 -27.46 -8.29 -5.06
CA VAL A 57 -28.78 -8.91 -4.94
C VAL A 57 -28.76 -9.94 -3.81
N PRO A 58 -29.76 -9.99 -2.92
CA PRO A 58 -29.83 -10.99 -1.84
C PRO A 58 -29.61 -12.43 -2.34
N ILE A 59 -28.88 -13.24 -1.56
CA ILE A 59 -28.46 -14.60 -1.99
C ILE A 59 -29.62 -15.54 -2.35
N PHE A 60 -30.83 -15.27 -1.86
CA PHE A 60 -32.01 -16.09 -2.10
C PHE A 60 -32.74 -15.75 -3.41
N ASP A 61 -32.37 -14.67 -4.09
CA ASP A 61 -32.95 -14.32 -5.38
C ASP A 61 -32.32 -15.11 -6.53
N THR A 62 -33.14 -15.47 -7.52
CA THR A 62 -32.75 -16.36 -8.64
C THR A 62 -31.63 -15.82 -9.52
N ARG A 63 -31.43 -14.50 -9.54
CA ARG A 63 -30.37 -13.84 -10.32
C ARG A 63 -29.29 -13.23 -9.43
N SER A 64 -29.13 -13.73 -8.21
CA SER A 64 -28.15 -13.21 -7.26
C SER A 64 -26.72 -13.49 -7.69
N ASP A 65 -25.85 -12.49 -7.53
CA ASP A 65 -24.40 -12.61 -7.58
C ASP A 65 -23.80 -13.17 -6.27
N GLY A 66 -24.60 -13.25 -5.20
CA GLY A 66 -24.12 -13.59 -3.87
C GLY A 66 -23.67 -15.03 -3.70
N LEU A 67 -24.31 -15.98 -4.39
CA LEU A 67 -23.91 -17.39 -4.30
C LEU A 67 -22.50 -17.60 -4.89
N ASP A 68 -22.28 -17.07 -6.10
CA ASP A 68 -20.99 -17.19 -6.79
C ASP A 68 -19.88 -16.46 -6.03
N ASN A 69 -20.15 -15.22 -5.58
CA ASN A 69 -19.21 -14.45 -4.77
C ASN A 69 -18.82 -15.17 -3.48
N PHE A 70 -19.79 -15.74 -2.76
CA PHE A 70 -19.55 -16.44 -1.50
C PHE A 70 -18.78 -17.74 -1.70
N LEU A 71 -19.19 -18.58 -2.65
CA LEU A 71 -18.55 -19.86 -2.95
C LEU A 71 -17.10 -19.66 -3.40
N ALA A 72 -16.86 -18.75 -4.33
CA ALA A 72 -15.50 -18.47 -4.81
C ALA A 72 -14.62 -17.93 -3.67
N SER A 73 -15.15 -17.05 -2.81
CA SER A 73 -14.41 -16.55 -1.63
C SER A 73 -14.01 -17.68 -0.68
N LEU A 74 -14.91 -18.64 -0.41
CA LEU A 74 -14.59 -19.81 0.42
C LEU A 74 -13.51 -20.69 -0.22
N VAL A 75 -13.64 -21.00 -1.52
CA VAL A 75 -12.66 -21.82 -2.24
C VAL A 75 -11.29 -21.15 -2.22
N ILE A 76 -11.22 -19.84 -2.45
CA ILE A 76 -9.96 -19.09 -2.42
C ILE A 76 -9.37 -19.11 -1.01
N ALA A 77 -10.16 -18.78 0.02
CA ALA A 77 -9.69 -18.72 1.41
C ALA A 77 -9.17 -20.07 1.92
N ALA A 78 -9.76 -21.19 1.49
CA ALA A 78 -9.38 -22.53 1.94
C ALA A 78 -8.21 -23.14 1.17
N ASN A 79 -8.04 -22.83 -0.12
CA ASN A 79 -7.11 -23.56 -0.99
C ASN A 79 -5.89 -22.74 -1.43
N TYR A 80 -5.88 -21.42 -1.22
CA TYR A 80 -4.81 -20.54 -1.70
C TYR A 80 -4.20 -19.74 -0.55
N ASN A 81 -2.87 -19.72 -0.52
CA ASN A 81 -2.11 -18.97 0.48
C ASN A 81 -1.92 -17.51 0.03
N ILE A 82 -2.86 -16.65 0.43
CA ILE A 82 -2.88 -15.22 0.13
C ILE A 82 -3.03 -14.48 1.46
N PRO A 83 -1.93 -14.23 2.21
CA PRO A 83 -1.95 -13.68 3.56
C PRO A 83 -2.23 -12.16 3.58
N GLU A 84 -3.35 -11.77 2.98
CA GLU A 84 -3.79 -10.39 2.85
C GLU A 84 -5.29 -10.26 3.18
N VAL A 85 -5.70 -9.02 3.44
CA VAL A 85 -7.11 -8.66 3.39
C VAL A 85 -7.48 -8.36 1.95
N CYS A 86 -8.40 -9.14 1.39
CA CYS A 86 -8.83 -9.07 0.01
C CYS A 86 -10.32 -8.74 -0.12
N VAL A 87 -10.71 -8.31 -1.32
CA VAL A 87 -12.12 -8.18 -1.72
C VAL A 87 -12.35 -9.08 -2.91
N PHE A 88 -13.35 -9.95 -2.84
CA PHE A 88 -13.77 -10.77 -3.97
C PHE A 88 -15.15 -10.34 -4.48
N PHE A 89 -15.23 -10.00 -5.76
CA PHE A 89 -16.47 -9.64 -6.44
C PHE A 89 -16.42 -10.00 -7.93
N GLY A 90 -17.50 -10.59 -8.45
CA GLY A 90 -17.56 -11.08 -9.82
C GLY A 90 -16.55 -12.20 -10.02
N THR A 91 -15.54 -11.97 -10.86
CA THR A 91 -14.45 -12.92 -11.11
C THR A 91 -13.12 -12.50 -10.49
N ASN A 92 -13.05 -11.34 -9.82
CA ASN A 92 -11.77 -10.76 -9.40
C ASN A 92 -11.55 -10.85 -7.90
N LEU A 93 -10.36 -11.30 -7.50
CA LEU A 93 -9.82 -11.11 -6.16
C LEU A 93 -8.88 -9.90 -6.16
N LEU A 94 -9.25 -8.86 -5.42
CA LEU A 94 -8.53 -7.60 -5.37
C LEU A 94 -7.85 -7.43 -4.00
N ARG A 95 -6.70 -6.76 -3.96
CA ARG A 95 -6.10 -6.30 -2.68
C ARG A 95 -7.06 -5.32 -2.00
N GLY A 96 -7.43 -5.57 -0.75
CA GLY A 96 -8.52 -4.86 -0.08
C GLY A 96 -8.30 -3.35 0.00
N ASN A 97 -7.10 -2.93 0.42
CA ASN A 97 -6.69 -1.52 0.50
C ASN A 97 -6.29 -0.88 -0.86
N ARG A 98 -6.60 -1.55 -1.97
CA ARG A 98 -6.52 -0.98 -3.32
C ARG A 98 -7.89 -0.85 -3.97
N THR A 99 -8.96 -1.27 -3.29
CA THR A 99 -10.31 -1.29 -3.85
C THR A 99 -11.08 0.01 -3.63
N SER A 100 -11.97 0.32 -4.57
CA SER A 100 -13.06 1.27 -4.41
C SER A 100 -14.32 0.75 -5.13
N LYS A 101 -15.51 1.15 -4.67
CA LYS A 101 -16.78 0.80 -5.32
C LYS A 101 -17.01 1.74 -6.51
N ALA A 102 -16.84 1.20 -7.71
CA ALA A 102 -16.94 1.93 -8.98
C ALA A 102 -18.37 1.95 -9.55
N SER A 103 -19.22 1.00 -9.19
CA SER A 103 -20.61 0.92 -9.65
C SER A 103 -21.57 0.59 -8.52
N ALA A 104 -22.74 1.23 -8.54
CA ALA A 104 -23.84 0.96 -7.62
C ALA A 104 -24.79 -0.15 -8.12
N THR A 105 -24.67 -0.59 -9.38
CA THR A 105 -25.64 -1.49 -10.02
C THR A 105 -25.00 -2.68 -10.73
N SER A 106 -23.73 -2.58 -11.15
CA SER A 106 -23.02 -3.69 -11.80
C SER A 106 -22.67 -4.79 -10.80
N PHE A 107 -22.69 -6.04 -11.23
CA PHE A 107 -22.10 -7.15 -10.46
C PHE A 107 -20.57 -7.03 -10.37
N GLU A 108 -19.93 -6.40 -11.36
CA GLU A 108 -18.54 -5.94 -11.23
C GLU A 108 -18.51 -4.56 -10.56
N ALA A 109 -18.94 -4.51 -9.29
CA ALA A 109 -19.12 -3.27 -8.55
C ALA A 109 -17.81 -2.64 -8.07
N PHE A 110 -16.76 -3.43 -7.88
CA PHE A 110 -15.49 -3.01 -7.27
C PHE A 110 -14.36 -3.01 -8.29
N GLN A 111 -13.47 -2.04 -8.16
CA GLN A 111 -12.29 -1.90 -8.99
C GLN A 111 -11.05 -1.64 -8.13
N SER A 112 -9.89 -2.00 -8.68
CA SER A 112 -8.57 -1.66 -8.13
C SER A 112 -7.83 -0.81 -9.17
N PRO A 113 -8.05 0.52 -9.20
CA PRO A 113 -7.67 1.34 -10.35
C PRO A 113 -6.15 1.45 -10.55
N ASN A 114 -5.36 1.37 -9.47
CA ASN A 114 -3.91 1.55 -9.50
C ASN A 114 -3.12 0.26 -9.21
N PHE A 115 -3.78 -0.89 -9.15
CA PHE A 115 -3.11 -2.17 -8.86
C PHE A 115 -3.87 -3.35 -9.50
N LEU A 116 -3.15 -4.31 -10.06
CA LEU A 116 -3.75 -5.46 -10.73
C LEU A 116 -4.51 -6.38 -9.74
N PRO A 117 -5.53 -7.13 -10.19
CA PRO A 117 -6.13 -8.20 -9.39
C PRO A 117 -5.07 -9.22 -8.94
N LEU A 118 -5.20 -9.71 -7.70
CA LEU A 118 -4.33 -10.76 -7.15
C LEU A 118 -4.65 -12.13 -7.73
N ALA A 119 -5.93 -12.37 -8.05
CA ALA A 119 -6.38 -13.58 -8.71
C ALA A 119 -7.62 -13.32 -9.57
N MET A 120 -7.83 -14.19 -10.56
CA MET A 120 -9.05 -14.24 -11.36
C MET A 120 -9.68 -15.63 -11.25
N ALA A 121 -10.95 -15.69 -10.86
CA ALA A 121 -11.77 -16.88 -10.76
C ALA A 121 -12.64 -17.04 -12.01
N ASN A 122 -12.02 -17.48 -13.11
CA ASN A 122 -12.72 -17.86 -14.34
C ASN A 122 -13.08 -19.36 -14.28
N VAL A 123 -12.97 -20.09 -15.39
CA VAL A 123 -13.08 -21.57 -15.40
C VAL A 123 -12.09 -22.22 -14.43
N LYS A 124 -10.93 -21.58 -14.23
CA LYS A 124 -9.95 -21.90 -13.20
C LYS A 124 -9.65 -20.63 -12.38
N ILE A 125 -9.25 -20.84 -11.14
CA ILE A 125 -8.73 -19.76 -10.28
C ILE A 125 -7.23 -19.64 -10.52
N GLU A 126 -6.83 -18.49 -11.08
CA GLU A 126 -5.45 -18.17 -11.40
C GLU A 126 -4.96 -17.06 -10.46
N VAL A 127 -3.93 -17.36 -9.66
CA VAL A 127 -3.35 -16.42 -8.69
C VAL A 127 -1.99 -15.94 -9.18
N ASP A 128 -1.78 -14.61 -9.20
CA ASP A 128 -0.46 -14.02 -9.44
C ASP A 128 0.27 -13.80 -8.11
N TYR A 129 1.01 -14.82 -7.67
CA TYR A 129 1.77 -14.79 -6.43
C TYR A 129 2.86 -13.71 -6.37
N ARG A 130 3.25 -13.12 -7.51
CA ARG A 130 4.25 -12.03 -7.57
C ARG A 130 3.66 -10.71 -7.06
N LEU A 131 2.34 -10.56 -7.13
CA LEU A 131 1.62 -9.37 -6.68
C LEU A 131 1.35 -9.38 -5.18
N ILE A 132 1.41 -10.54 -4.53
CA ILE A 132 1.06 -10.72 -3.11
C ILE A 132 2.09 -10.01 -2.22
N PHE A 133 1.57 -9.16 -1.33
CA PHE A 133 2.32 -8.48 -0.29
C PHE A 133 2.66 -9.48 0.80
N ARG A 134 3.95 -9.63 1.09
CA ARG A 134 4.46 -10.48 2.16
C ARG A 134 5.20 -9.61 3.15
N ALA A 135 4.82 -9.68 4.42
CA ALA A 135 5.60 -9.04 5.47
C ALA A 135 7.00 -9.68 5.51
N CYS A 136 8.04 -8.85 5.58
CA CYS A 136 9.43 -9.31 5.68
C CYS A 136 9.84 -9.65 7.12
N THR A 137 8.90 -9.63 8.07
CA THR A 137 9.14 -9.86 9.49
C THR A 137 8.47 -11.15 9.95
N MET A 138 9.21 -11.95 10.72
CA MET A 138 8.69 -13.16 11.38
C MET A 138 8.04 -12.78 12.71
N GLU A 139 6.98 -11.98 12.64
CA GLU A 139 6.21 -11.57 13.80
C GLU A 139 4.97 -12.46 13.99
N LYS A 140 4.53 -12.60 15.24
CA LYS A 140 3.28 -13.28 15.54
C LYS A 140 2.12 -12.36 15.14
N PHE A 141 1.09 -12.93 14.51
CA PHE A 141 -0.14 -12.23 14.20
C PHE A 141 -0.68 -11.46 15.42
N TYR A 142 -1.04 -10.20 15.19
CA TYR A 142 -1.57 -9.30 16.21
C TYR A 142 -2.64 -8.38 15.61
N VAL A 143 -3.60 -8.00 16.45
CA VAL A 143 -4.66 -7.06 16.08
C VAL A 143 -4.47 -5.74 16.79
N HIS A 144 -4.26 -4.68 16.01
CA HIS A 144 -4.24 -3.30 16.48
C HIS A 144 -5.67 -2.75 16.60
N ALA A 145 -6.29 -2.98 17.75
CA ALA A 145 -7.69 -2.64 18.03
C ALA A 145 -7.93 -1.17 18.43
N SER A 146 -7.03 -0.25 18.06
CA SER A 146 -7.12 1.18 18.36
C SER A 146 -7.03 2.01 17.09
N LEU A 147 -7.97 2.91 16.87
CA LEU A 147 -7.99 3.82 15.73
C LEU A 147 -8.27 5.25 16.21
N ASN A 148 -7.61 6.22 15.59
CA ASN A 148 -7.85 7.63 15.88
C ASN A 148 -9.11 8.09 15.14
N ARG A 149 -10.09 8.60 15.88
CA ARG A 149 -11.37 9.07 15.35
C ARG A 149 -11.33 10.49 14.81
N ASN A 150 -10.29 11.25 15.14
CA ASN A 150 -10.13 12.65 14.79
C ASN A 150 -9.53 12.81 13.38
N VAL A 151 -10.05 12.05 12.41
CA VAL A 151 -9.63 12.09 11.02
C VAL A 151 -10.76 12.52 10.11
N GLY A 152 -10.44 13.24 9.04
CA GLY A 152 -11.40 13.72 8.05
C GLY A 152 -10.95 13.48 6.61
N LEU A 153 -11.90 13.56 5.69
CA LEU A 153 -11.65 13.58 4.25
C LEU A 153 -12.22 14.87 3.68
N LEU A 154 -11.35 15.72 3.14
CA LEU A 154 -11.69 17.01 2.54
C LEU A 154 -11.49 16.95 1.03
N ARG A 155 -12.59 16.99 0.28
CA ARG A 155 -12.54 17.08 -1.19
C ARG A 155 -12.55 18.53 -1.64
N LEU A 156 -11.52 18.95 -2.36
CA LEU A 156 -11.49 20.28 -2.97
C LEU A 156 -12.49 20.36 -4.13
N PHE A 157 -13.13 21.51 -4.32
CA PHE A 157 -13.97 21.79 -5.48
C PHE A 157 -13.83 23.27 -5.86
N PRO A 158 -14.09 23.66 -7.12
CA PRO A 158 -14.02 25.06 -7.52
C PRO A 158 -14.93 25.92 -6.64
N SER A 159 -14.42 27.05 -6.17
CA SER A 159 -15.11 27.96 -5.24
C SER A 159 -15.18 27.52 -3.77
N ILE A 160 -14.46 26.46 -3.37
CA ILE A 160 -14.27 26.19 -1.94
C ILE A 160 -13.63 27.41 -1.25
N THR A 161 -14.18 27.85 -0.13
CA THR A 161 -13.72 29.03 0.61
C THR A 161 -12.65 28.66 1.64
N SER A 162 -11.74 29.60 1.96
CA SER A 162 -10.77 29.44 3.04
C SER A 162 -11.45 29.23 4.39
N ASP A 163 -12.56 29.90 4.66
CA ASP A 163 -13.33 29.72 5.89
C ASP A 163 -13.81 28.27 6.07
N LEU A 164 -14.27 27.60 4.99
CA LEU A 164 -14.69 26.21 5.08
C LEU A 164 -13.51 25.29 5.41
N VAL A 165 -12.35 25.52 4.76
CA VAL A 165 -11.12 24.76 5.01
C VAL A 165 -10.65 24.98 6.45
N LYS A 166 -10.67 26.23 6.92
CA LYS A 166 -10.31 26.61 8.29
C LYS A 166 -11.17 25.91 9.33
N VAL A 167 -12.50 25.92 9.15
CA VAL A 167 -13.46 25.26 10.05
C VAL A 167 -13.24 23.75 10.04
N PHE A 168 -13.05 23.15 8.86
CA PHE A 168 -12.80 21.71 8.73
C PHE A 168 -11.52 21.26 9.45
N LEU A 169 -10.51 22.13 9.53
CA LEU A 169 -9.21 21.84 10.16
C LEU A 169 -9.13 22.26 11.63
N GLN A 170 -10.24 22.65 12.27
CA GLN A 170 -10.27 22.98 13.69
C GLN A 170 -10.16 21.73 14.57
N PRO A 171 -9.68 21.86 15.82
CA PRO A 171 -9.80 20.81 16.83
C PRO A 171 -11.24 20.28 16.92
N PRO A 172 -11.44 18.96 17.12
CA PRO A 172 -10.43 17.99 17.55
C PRO A 172 -9.63 17.32 16.42
N ILE A 173 -9.75 17.75 15.15
CA ILE A 173 -9.09 17.08 14.01
C ILE A 173 -7.57 17.01 14.16
N GLU A 174 -7.02 15.80 14.00
CA GLU A 174 -5.60 15.48 14.09
C GLU A 174 -5.01 15.05 12.73
N GLY A 175 -5.86 14.63 11.78
CA GLY A 175 -5.42 14.36 10.42
C GLY A 175 -6.50 14.53 9.37
N VAL A 176 -6.10 14.90 8.16
CA VAL A 176 -7.01 15.06 7.01
C VAL A 176 -6.42 14.43 5.76
N VAL A 177 -7.25 13.66 5.06
CA VAL A 177 -7.01 13.28 3.67
C VAL A 177 -7.60 14.36 2.76
N LEU A 178 -6.74 15.08 2.07
CA LEU A 178 -7.09 16.12 1.11
C LEU A 178 -7.20 15.50 -0.29
N GLN A 179 -8.35 15.58 -0.94
CA GLN A 179 -8.49 15.19 -2.35
C GLN A 179 -8.35 16.41 -3.25
N SER A 180 -7.24 16.49 -3.99
CA SER A 180 -6.93 17.59 -4.92
C SER A 180 -6.99 17.14 -6.38
N TYR A 181 -6.79 18.07 -7.31
CA TYR A 181 -7.06 17.83 -8.73
C TYR A 181 -5.88 17.14 -9.44
N GLY A 182 -6.17 16.31 -10.44
CA GLY A 182 -5.16 15.77 -11.37
C GLY A 182 -4.02 15.07 -10.64
N LEU A 183 -2.78 15.56 -10.81
CA LEU A 183 -1.58 15.00 -10.18
C LEU A 183 -1.34 15.47 -8.73
N GLY A 184 -2.39 15.93 -8.04
CA GLY A 184 -2.28 16.41 -6.67
C GLY A 184 -2.21 17.95 -6.56
N ASN A 185 -2.78 18.67 -7.52
CA ASN A 185 -2.63 20.12 -7.64
C ASN A 185 -3.77 20.89 -6.95
N ILE A 186 -3.41 22.04 -6.40
CA ILE A 186 -4.33 23.10 -5.97
C ILE A 186 -4.10 24.35 -6.86
N PRO A 187 -5.12 25.16 -7.16
CA PRO A 187 -4.92 26.38 -7.95
C PRO A 187 -3.86 27.30 -7.31
N THR A 188 -2.93 27.80 -8.12
CA THR A 188 -1.79 28.61 -7.66
C THR A 188 -2.17 30.01 -7.17
N ASN A 189 -3.37 30.49 -7.51
CA ASN A 189 -3.91 31.78 -7.08
C ASN A 189 -4.73 31.69 -5.77
N ARG A 190 -4.50 30.66 -4.96
CA ARG A 190 -5.26 30.35 -3.73
C ARG A 190 -4.34 30.27 -2.50
N ASP A 191 -3.54 31.31 -2.31
CA ASP A 191 -2.66 31.45 -1.14
C ASP A 191 -3.45 31.35 0.18
N ASP A 192 -4.70 31.84 0.18
CA ASP A 192 -5.64 31.72 1.29
C ASP A 192 -5.85 30.26 1.76
N ILE A 193 -5.93 29.30 0.84
CA ILE A 193 -6.06 27.87 1.21
C ILE A 193 -4.73 27.30 1.68
N ILE A 194 -3.63 27.67 1.01
CA ILE A 194 -2.28 27.23 1.37
C ILE A 194 -1.91 27.67 2.79
N GLU A 195 -2.30 28.89 3.17
CA GLU A 195 -2.10 29.43 4.51
C GLU A 195 -2.88 28.66 5.57
N GLU A 196 -4.15 28.33 5.32
CA GLU A 196 -4.95 27.52 6.25
C GLU A 196 -4.40 26.09 6.42
N LEU A 197 -3.93 25.47 5.34
CA LEU A 197 -3.24 24.19 5.38
C LEU A 197 -1.93 24.29 6.17
N SER A 198 -1.12 25.33 5.93
CA SER A 198 0.13 25.58 6.66
C SER A 198 -0.13 25.84 8.15
N ALA A 199 -1.19 26.57 8.48
CA ALA A 199 -1.59 26.80 9.85
C ALA A 199 -1.99 25.49 10.55
N ALA A 200 -2.72 24.61 9.86
CA ALA A 200 -3.09 23.30 10.41
C ALA A 200 -1.88 22.38 10.63
N THR A 201 -0.97 22.29 9.66
CA THR A 201 0.24 21.46 9.81
C THR A 201 1.16 21.96 10.91
N LYS A 202 1.28 23.29 11.09
CA LYS A 202 2.00 23.90 12.23
C LYS A 202 1.35 23.59 13.58
N ARG A 203 0.02 23.37 13.63
CA ARG A 203 -0.68 22.88 14.84
C ARG A 203 -0.47 21.38 15.08
N GLY A 204 0.21 20.67 14.17
CA GLY A 204 0.46 19.22 14.26
C GLY A 204 -0.54 18.36 13.50
N VAL A 205 -1.48 18.93 12.75
CA VAL A 205 -2.43 18.16 11.93
C VAL A 205 -1.68 17.51 10.76
N ILE A 206 -1.79 16.19 10.61
CA ILE A 206 -1.21 15.47 9.47
C ILE A 206 -2.15 15.57 8.27
N VAL A 207 -1.74 16.31 7.24
CA VAL A 207 -2.52 16.46 5.99
C VAL A 207 -1.89 15.63 4.88
N VAL A 208 -2.65 14.70 4.31
CA VAL A 208 -2.23 13.76 3.26
C VAL A 208 -2.95 14.09 1.97
N ASN A 209 -2.22 14.41 0.91
CA ASN A 209 -2.78 14.74 -0.39
C ASN A 209 -2.94 13.49 -1.27
N ILE A 210 -4.15 13.25 -1.76
CA ILE A 210 -4.45 12.25 -2.80
C ILE A 210 -5.16 12.92 -3.97
N THR A 211 -5.18 12.26 -5.12
CA THR A 211 -5.92 12.73 -6.28
C THR A 211 -7.42 12.44 -6.15
N GLN A 212 -8.23 13.29 -6.78
CA GLN A 212 -9.65 13.06 -7.03
C GLN A 212 -9.91 12.08 -8.18
N CYS A 213 -8.92 11.86 -9.06
CA CYS A 213 -9.01 10.95 -10.18
C CYS A 213 -9.02 9.50 -9.67
N SER A 214 -9.77 8.62 -10.33
CA SER A 214 -9.83 7.20 -9.96
C SER A 214 -8.49 6.51 -10.18
N THR A 215 -7.80 6.84 -11.27
CA THR A 215 -6.46 6.36 -11.61
C THR A 215 -5.43 7.48 -11.51
N GLY A 216 -4.19 7.11 -11.18
CA GLY A 216 -3.06 8.03 -11.12
C GLY A 216 -2.43 8.15 -9.74
N CYS A 217 -1.41 9.00 -9.67
CA CYS A 217 -0.57 9.18 -8.50
C CYS A 217 -0.28 10.68 -8.30
N VAL A 218 -0.30 11.13 -7.04
CA VAL A 218 0.15 12.48 -6.69
C VAL A 218 1.65 12.62 -6.94
N SER A 219 2.04 13.66 -7.66
CA SER A 219 3.41 13.90 -8.07
C SER A 219 3.87 15.33 -7.77
N ASP A 220 5.08 15.46 -7.23
CA ASP A 220 5.67 16.74 -6.82
C ASP A 220 6.33 17.51 -7.99
N THR A 221 6.12 17.06 -9.23
CA THR A 221 6.81 17.60 -10.42
C THR A 221 6.34 19.02 -10.78
N TYR A 222 5.12 19.39 -10.42
CA TYR A 222 4.52 20.69 -10.76
C TYR A 222 4.67 21.71 -9.63
N GLU A 223 4.72 22.99 -9.97
CA GLU A 223 4.81 24.10 -8.99
C GLU A 223 3.68 24.05 -7.94
N ALA A 224 2.46 23.69 -8.36
CA ALA A 224 1.32 23.53 -7.48
C ALA A 224 1.51 22.42 -6.41
N GLY A 225 2.17 21.32 -6.77
CA GLY A 225 2.53 20.26 -5.81
C GLY A 225 3.58 20.73 -4.79
N LYS A 226 4.56 21.53 -5.23
CA LYS A 226 5.58 22.12 -4.35
C LYS A 226 4.99 23.09 -3.32
N LEU A 227 3.90 23.80 -3.65
CA LEU A 227 3.21 24.68 -2.70
C LEU A 227 2.62 23.89 -1.53
N LEU A 228 1.95 22.78 -1.81
CA LEU A 228 1.39 21.90 -0.76
C LEU A 228 2.50 21.30 0.12
N GLN A 229 3.61 20.88 -0.48
CA GLN A 229 4.76 20.38 0.27
C GLN A 229 5.36 21.45 1.20
N LYS A 230 5.50 22.69 0.73
CA LYS A 230 5.94 23.84 1.55
C LYS A 230 4.96 24.14 2.70
N ALA A 231 3.66 23.91 2.49
CA ALA A 231 2.66 24.00 3.54
C ALA A 231 2.66 22.82 4.52
N GLY A 232 3.57 21.85 4.36
CA GLY A 232 3.68 20.69 5.24
C GLY A 232 2.70 19.56 4.91
N VAL A 233 2.04 19.60 3.75
CA VAL A 233 1.18 18.50 3.26
C VAL A 233 2.07 17.39 2.67
N ILE A 234 1.78 16.14 2.98
CA ILE A 234 2.52 14.98 2.46
C ILE A 234 1.76 14.28 1.33
N SER A 235 2.48 13.69 0.39
CA SER A 235 1.87 12.91 -0.70
C SER A 235 1.34 11.57 -0.19
N GLY A 236 0.11 11.23 -0.57
CA GLY A 236 -0.48 9.90 -0.42
C GLY A 236 -0.29 9.01 -1.66
N PHE A 237 0.52 9.44 -2.64
CA PHE A 237 0.79 8.74 -3.89
C PHE A 237 -0.48 8.32 -4.64
N ASP A 238 -0.66 7.02 -4.88
CA ASP A 238 -1.75 6.38 -5.63
C ASP A 238 -2.76 5.67 -4.71
N MET A 239 -2.75 5.97 -3.40
CA MET A 239 -3.72 5.42 -2.45
C MET A 239 -5.15 5.80 -2.83
N THR A 240 -6.08 4.87 -2.62
CA THR A 240 -7.50 5.17 -2.68
C THR A 240 -7.92 6.04 -1.49
N PRO A 241 -9.04 6.77 -1.58
CA PRO A 241 -9.58 7.53 -0.45
C PRO A 241 -9.85 6.66 0.79
N GLU A 242 -10.33 5.44 0.58
CA GLU A 242 -10.61 4.44 1.62
C GLU A 242 -9.33 4.03 2.35
N ALA A 243 -8.28 3.73 1.60
CA ALA A 243 -6.98 3.35 2.14
C ALA A 243 -6.30 4.51 2.86
N ALA A 244 -6.29 5.71 2.27
CA ALA A 244 -5.67 6.88 2.87
C ALA A 244 -6.32 7.25 4.20
N LEU A 245 -7.66 7.25 4.28
CA LEU A 245 -8.40 7.62 5.49
C LEU A 245 -8.18 6.60 6.62
N THR A 246 -8.27 5.31 6.29
CA THR A 246 -8.11 4.23 7.28
C THR A 246 -6.66 4.09 7.73
N LYS A 247 -5.69 4.25 6.82
CA LYS A 247 -4.26 4.32 7.16
C LYS A 247 -3.98 5.50 8.09
N LEU A 248 -4.55 6.68 7.82
CA LEU A 248 -4.37 7.85 8.66
C LEU A 248 -4.91 7.62 10.08
N ALA A 249 -6.10 7.03 10.21
CA ALA A 249 -6.67 6.64 11.50
C ALA A 249 -5.78 5.65 12.27
N TYR A 250 -5.20 4.67 11.56
CA TYR A 250 -4.29 3.68 12.12
C TYR A 250 -2.94 4.29 12.54
N VAL A 251 -2.32 5.10 11.69
CA VAL A 251 -1.02 5.72 11.96
C VAL A 251 -1.12 6.69 13.13
N LEU A 252 -2.16 7.51 13.19
CA LEU A 252 -2.36 8.45 14.28
C LEU A 252 -2.62 7.76 15.63
N SER A 253 -3.16 6.53 15.64
CA SER A 253 -3.42 5.79 16.88
C SER A 253 -2.19 5.11 17.48
N LYS A 254 -1.05 5.08 16.76
CA LYS A 254 0.25 4.62 17.28
C LYS A 254 0.81 5.67 18.24
N LYS A 255 0.72 5.39 19.54
CA LYS A 255 1.14 6.32 20.62
C LYS A 255 2.65 6.46 20.72
N ASP A 256 3.36 5.42 20.31
CA ASP A 256 4.82 5.32 20.44
C ASP A 256 5.56 6.01 19.28
N TRP A 257 4.81 6.52 18.30
CA TRP A 257 5.34 7.25 17.15
C TRP A 257 5.17 8.74 17.34
N ASP A 258 6.27 9.48 17.16
CA ASP A 258 6.22 10.93 17.06
C ASP A 258 5.58 11.38 15.73
N THR A 259 5.32 12.69 15.61
CA THR A 259 4.65 13.25 14.44
C THR A 259 5.44 13.00 13.15
N GLU A 260 6.76 13.06 13.20
CA GLU A 260 7.59 12.86 12.01
C GLU A 260 7.57 11.40 11.55
N THR A 261 7.68 10.44 12.49
CA THR A 261 7.51 9.02 12.20
C THR A 261 6.13 8.76 11.60
N LYS A 262 5.06 9.35 12.15
CA LYS A 262 3.70 9.22 11.59
C LYS A 262 3.61 9.74 10.16
N ARG A 263 4.23 10.89 9.86
CA ARG A 263 4.30 11.43 8.49
C ARG A 263 5.05 10.48 7.55
N GLN A 264 6.19 9.95 7.99
CA GLN A 264 6.95 8.95 7.22
C GLN A 264 6.15 7.67 6.97
N MET A 265 5.44 7.15 7.99
CA MET A 265 4.62 5.95 7.86
C MET A 265 3.44 6.14 6.90
N MET A 266 2.86 7.34 6.83
CA MET A 266 1.86 7.66 5.80
C MET A 266 2.42 7.56 4.38
N GLN A 267 3.69 7.89 4.17
CA GLN A 267 4.37 7.82 2.86
C GLN A 267 5.03 6.46 2.58
N THR A 268 5.06 5.55 3.54
CA THR A 268 5.67 4.22 3.43
C THR A 268 4.61 3.19 3.09
N ASN A 269 4.91 2.25 2.18
CA ASN A 269 4.02 1.13 1.88
C ASN A 269 3.96 0.16 3.07
N LEU A 270 2.86 0.16 3.82
CA LEU A 270 2.72 -0.69 5.02
C LEU A 270 2.09 -2.05 4.72
N ARG A 271 1.15 -2.10 3.78
CA ARG A 271 0.26 -3.25 3.52
C ARG A 271 -0.08 -3.43 2.04
N GLY A 272 0.76 -2.91 1.15
CA GLY A 272 0.55 -2.96 -0.29
C GLY A 272 -0.37 -1.87 -0.84
N GLU A 273 -0.76 -0.88 -0.03
CA GLU A 273 -1.77 0.14 -0.34
C GLU A 273 -1.30 1.24 -1.30
N LEU A 274 0.02 1.44 -1.41
CA LEU A 274 0.62 2.48 -2.23
C LEU A 274 1.82 2.01 -3.03
N THR A 275 2.03 2.65 -4.17
CA THR A 275 3.19 2.54 -5.05
C THR A 275 3.92 3.87 -4.98
N ALA A 276 4.90 3.97 -4.09
CA ALA A 276 5.76 5.14 -4.06
C ALA A 276 6.53 5.19 -5.38
N GLY A 277 6.32 6.24 -6.19
CA GLY A 277 6.92 6.43 -7.52
C GLY A 277 8.44 6.64 -7.52
N ARG A 278 9.18 6.06 -6.57
CA ARG A 278 10.61 5.84 -6.73
C ARG A 278 10.78 4.59 -7.60
N PRO A 279 11.54 4.67 -8.72
CA PRO A 279 12.14 3.45 -9.22
C PRO A 279 12.89 2.87 -8.03
N PRO A 280 12.75 1.56 -7.77
CA PRO A 280 13.45 1.00 -6.64
C PRO A 280 14.93 1.33 -6.76
N LYS A 281 15.53 1.81 -5.69
CA LYS A 281 16.98 1.87 -5.69
C LYS A 281 17.46 0.42 -5.71
N ILE A 282 18.61 0.14 -6.32
CA ILE A 282 19.24 -1.19 -6.26
C ILE A 282 19.51 -1.62 -4.79
N GLN A 283 19.41 -0.70 -3.83
CA GLN A 283 19.41 -0.96 -2.39
C GLN A 283 18.10 -1.57 -1.86
N ASP A 284 16.97 -1.38 -2.57
CA ASP A 284 15.64 -1.90 -2.20
C ASP A 284 15.33 -3.25 -2.88
N TRP A 285 16.20 -3.69 -3.80
CA TRP A 285 16.18 -5.02 -4.40
C TRP A 285 17.56 -5.61 -4.24
N ASP A 286 17.75 -6.37 -3.17
CA ASP A 286 18.81 -7.36 -3.21
C ASP A 286 18.46 -8.33 -4.33
N LEU A 287 19.10 -8.16 -5.50
CA LEU A 287 18.87 -8.97 -6.69
C LEU A 287 19.06 -10.46 -6.36
N VAL A 288 19.93 -10.77 -5.40
CA VAL A 288 20.13 -12.12 -4.87
C VAL A 288 18.86 -12.59 -4.19
N GLU A 289 18.23 -11.76 -3.37
CA GLU A 289 16.97 -12.07 -2.71
C GLU A 289 15.79 -12.19 -3.69
N ALA A 290 15.73 -11.35 -4.72
CA ALA A 290 14.71 -11.42 -5.77
C ALA A 290 14.83 -12.70 -6.63
N VAL A 291 16.05 -13.07 -6.99
CA VAL A 291 16.33 -14.32 -7.73
C VAL A 291 16.14 -15.53 -6.81
N ALA A 292 16.53 -15.46 -5.54
CA ALA A 292 16.28 -16.50 -4.55
C ALA A 292 14.80 -16.75 -4.32
N ARG A 293 13.98 -15.68 -4.23
CA ARG A 293 12.51 -15.78 -4.15
C ARG A 293 11.93 -16.47 -5.39
N SER A 294 12.45 -16.18 -6.58
CA SER A 294 12.03 -16.80 -7.83
C SER A 294 12.42 -18.28 -7.91
N LEU A 295 13.56 -18.65 -7.31
CA LEU A 295 14.08 -20.01 -7.25
C LEU A 295 13.63 -20.79 -6.00
N ARG A 296 12.83 -20.18 -5.12
CA ARG A 296 12.37 -20.74 -3.82
C ARG A 296 13.52 -21.19 -2.90
N LEU A 297 14.65 -20.51 -2.98
CA LEU A 297 15.79 -20.76 -2.09
C LEU A 297 15.48 -20.20 -0.70
N SER A 298 15.83 -20.96 0.33
CA SER A 298 15.47 -20.63 1.71
C SER A 298 16.62 -20.75 2.69
N SER A 299 17.73 -21.38 2.29
CA SER A 299 18.92 -21.49 3.14
C SER A 299 19.90 -20.34 2.94
N THR A 300 20.59 -19.96 4.02
CA THR A 300 21.65 -18.94 4.00
C THR A 300 22.84 -19.37 3.13
N VAL A 301 23.06 -20.66 2.95
CA VAL A 301 24.11 -21.22 2.09
C VAL A 301 23.76 -21.02 0.61
N GLU A 302 22.53 -21.35 0.20
CA GLU A 302 22.05 -21.13 -1.18
C GLU A 302 22.05 -19.65 -1.55
N LEU A 303 21.71 -18.76 -0.61
CA LEU A 303 21.77 -17.31 -0.80
C LEU A 303 23.22 -16.81 -0.99
N GLN A 304 24.17 -17.34 -0.22
CA GLN A 304 25.59 -17.01 -0.39
C GLN A 304 26.16 -17.54 -1.71
N GLU A 305 25.80 -18.76 -2.12
CA GLU A 305 26.17 -19.31 -3.42
C GLU A 305 25.60 -18.48 -4.57
N LEU A 306 24.32 -18.12 -4.51
CA LEU A 306 23.67 -17.29 -5.53
C LEU A 306 24.33 -15.90 -5.61
N GLY A 307 24.66 -15.30 -4.47
CA GLY A 307 25.42 -14.06 -4.41
C GLY A 307 26.80 -14.19 -5.06
N SER A 308 27.49 -15.31 -4.84
CA SER A 308 28.81 -15.58 -5.43
C SER A 308 28.78 -15.73 -6.96
N ILE A 309 27.63 -16.10 -7.53
CA ILE A 309 27.42 -16.26 -8.99
C ILE A 309 27.00 -14.94 -9.63
N LEU A 310 26.05 -14.23 -9.02
CA LEU A 310 25.48 -13.00 -9.60
C LEU A 310 26.44 -11.81 -9.50
N PHE A 311 27.20 -11.70 -8.41
CA PHE A 311 28.07 -10.56 -8.16
C PHE A 311 29.17 -10.38 -9.22
N PRO A 312 29.94 -11.41 -9.62
CA PRO A 312 30.93 -11.29 -10.70
C PRO A 312 30.31 -10.87 -12.05
N ALA A 313 29.12 -11.37 -12.37
CA ALA A 313 28.40 -11.01 -13.59
C ALA A 313 27.95 -9.53 -13.59
N MET A 314 27.43 -9.05 -12.46
CA MET A 314 27.03 -7.66 -12.27
C MET A 314 28.22 -6.70 -12.33
N LEU A 315 29.33 -7.07 -11.69
CA LEU A 315 30.58 -6.29 -11.71
C LEU A 315 31.13 -6.20 -13.14
N ASN A 316 31.21 -7.32 -13.85
CA ASN A 316 31.67 -7.36 -15.24
C ASN A 316 30.80 -6.50 -16.16
N ALA A 317 29.47 -6.60 -16.05
CA ALA A 317 28.55 -5.77 -16.83
C ALA A 317 28.72 -4.26 -16.56
N ALA A 318 29.01 -3.86 -15.32
CA ALA A 318 29.28 -2.47 -14.96
C ALA A 318 30.63 -1.97 -15.52
N VAL A 319 31.68 -2.81 -15.48
CA VAL A 319 33.01 -2.51 -16.05
C VAL A 319 32.92 -2.35 -17.57
N VAL A 320 32.27 -3.28 -18.28
CA VAL A 320 32.10 -3.23 -19.75
C VAL A 320 31.39 -1.95 -20.17
N ARG A 321 30.41 -1.50 -19.40
CA ARG A 321 29.64 -0.27 -19.67
C ARG A 321 30.28 1.01 -19.16
N ARG A 322 31.45 0.91 -18.49
CA ARG A 322 32.14 2.04 -17.83
C ARG A 322 31.23 2.82 -16.87
N ASP A 323 30.33 2.11 -16.20
CA ASP A 323 29.33 2.70 -15.29
C ASP A 323 29.90 2.85 -13.87
N VAL A 324 30.59 3.98 -13.64
CA VAL A 324 31.33 4.25 -12.40
C VAL A 324 30.40 4.33 -11.17
N VAL A 325 29.20 4.87 -11.35
CA VAL A 325 28.18 4.97 -10.27
C VAL A 325 27.74 3.57 -9.83
N LYS A 326 27.56 2.65 -10.79
CA LYS A 326 27.23 1.26 -10.51
C LYS A 326 28.37 0.51 -9.84
N LEU A 327 29.63 0.77 -10.22
CA LEU A 327 30.80 0.20 -9.54
C LEU A 327 30.93 0.66 -8.08
N GLU A 328 30.65 1.93 -7.79
CA GLU A 328 30.65 2.47 -6.42
C GLU A 328 29.55 1.85 -5.55
N SER A 329 28.33 1.68 -6.10
CA SER A 329 27.24 1.02 -5.37
C SER A 329 27.48 -0.47 -5.09
N LEU A 330 28.12 -1.19 -6.02
CA LEU A 330 28.51 -2.60 -5.82
C LEU A 330 29.61 -2.78 -4.77
N ARG A 331 30.41 -1.73 -4.50
CA ARG A 331 31.47 -1.74 -3.49
C ARG A 331 30.94 -1.94 -2.06
N GLY A 332 29.71 -1.51 -1.78
CA GLY A 332 29.09 -1.65 -0.45
C GLY A 332 28.70 -3.09 -0.07
N TYR A 333 28.66 -4.01 -1.04
CA TYR A 333 28.29 -5.42 -0.82
C TYR A 333 29.47 -6.31 -0.43
N VAL A 334 30.71 -5.80 -0.47
CA VAL A 334 31.91 -6.61 -0.29
C VAL A 334 32.61 -6.23 1.02
N SER A 335 32.50 -7.06 2.05
CA SER A 335 33.28 -6.93 3.28
C SER A 335 34.77 -7.26 3.11
N ASN A 336 35.19 -7.70 1.91
CA ASN A 336 36.54 -8.19 1.65
C ASN A 336 37.21 -7.50 0.44
N LEU A 337 37.94 -6.42 0.72
CA LEU A 337 38.65 -5.54 -0.24
C LEU A 337 39.63 -6.26 -1.21
N GLN A 338 39.96 -7.54 -0.98
CA GLN A 338 40.87 -8.32 -1.83
C GLN A 338 40.30 -8.66 -3.22
N TYR A 339 39.00 -8.93 -3.34
CA TYR A 339 38.39 -9.30 -4.63
C TYR A 339 38.32 -8.13 -5.63
N LEU A 340 38.10 -6.91 -5.12
CA LEU A 340 38.05 -5.71 -5.94
C LEU A 340 39.45 -5.34 -6.47
N LYS A 341 40.50 -5.51 -5.65
CA LYS A 341 41.89 -5.34 -6.10
C LYS A 341 42.24 -6.33 -7.21
N PHE A 342 41.83 -7.59 -7.13
CA PHE A 342 42.16 -8.57 -8.17
C PHE A 342 41.53 -8.21 -9.54
N TYR A 343 40.26 -7.80 -9.56
CA TYR A 343 39.56 -7.44 -10.80
C TYR A 343 39.98 -6.09 -11.38
N VAL A 344 40.24 -5.09 -10.52
CA VAL A 344 40.74 -3.78 -10.96
C VAL A 344 42.18 -3.92 -11.47
N THR A 345 43.06 -4.62 -10.75
CA THR A 345 44.49 -4.72 -11.14
C THR A 345 44.70 -5.59 -12.39
N ASN A 346 43.88 -6.63 -12.61
CA ASN A 346 44.00 -7.47 -13.82
C ASN A 346 43.32 -6.89 -15.07
N ASN A 347 42.37 -5.96 -14.95
CA ASN A 347 41.73 -5.32 -16.11
C ASN A 347 42.29 -3.92 -16.44
N TYR A 348 43.15 -3.34 -15.59
CA TYR A 348 43.82 -2.07 -15.88
C TYR A 348 44.93 -2.19 -16.96
N TYR A 349 45.29 -3.39 -17.40
CA TYR A 349 46.19 -3.60 -18.55
C TYR A 349 45.52 -3.45 -19.92
N LEU A 350 44.21 -3.15 -19.97
CA LEU A 350 43.48 -2.81 -21.21
C LEU A 350 43.23 -1.29 -21.36
N PHE A 351 43.88 -0.48 -20.51
CA PHE A 351 43.84 0.98 -20.58
C PHE A 351 45.26 1.56 -20.51
N GLN A 352 46.05 1.27 -21.54
CA GLN A 352 47.02 2.20 -22.13
C GLN A 352 46.76 2.26 -23.64
#